data_AF-A0A1I3KG24-F1
#
_entry.id   AF-A0A1I3KG24-F1
#
_cell.length_a   1.000
_cell.length_b   1.000
_cell.length_c   1.000
_cell.angle_alpha   90.00
_cell.angle_beta   90.00
_cell.angle_gamma   90.00
#
_symmetry.space_group_name_H-M   'P 1'
#
loop_
_entity.id
_entity.type
_entity.pdbx_description
1 polymer ?
#
loop_
_entity_poly.entity_id
_entity_poly.type
_entity_poly.pdbx_seq_one_letter_code
_entity_poly.pdbx_strand_id
1 'polypeptide(L)' 'MPNATEPEWLTERLTQTVALATAEVHADGIPFAGLVADDTATVLGTGVNQVRAHRDPPTKNSVLLL' A
#
# COMPACT_ATOMS: atom_id res chain seq x y z
N MET A 1 -5.08 -26.96 8.02
CA MET A 1 -5.64 -25.60 8.19
C MET A 1 -6.79 -25.48 7.21
N PRO A 2 -8.02 -25.13 7.62
CA PRO A 2 -9.05 -24.82 6.64
C PRO A 2 -8.58 -23.61 5.83
N ASN A 3 -8.64 -23.71 4.49
CA ASN A 3 -8.47 -22.56 3.61
C ASN A 3 -9.59 -21.57 3.97
N ALA A 4 -9.26 -20.56 4.77
CA ALA A 4 -10.18 -19.46 5.01
C ALA A 4 -10.42 -18.78 3.67
N THR A 5 -11.67 -18.76 3.21
CA THR A 5 -12.05 -17.96 2.06
C THR A 5 -11.73 -16.51 2.39
N GLU A 6 -10.86 -15.90 1.58
CA GLU A 6 -10.53 -14.49 1.75
C GLU A 6 -11.80 -13.64 1.62
N PRO A 7 -11.95 -12.57 2.40
CA PRO A 7 -13.09 -11.68 2.27
C PRO A 7 -13.15 -11.05 0.87
N GLU A 8 -14.34 -10.89 0.30
CA GLU A 8 -14.50 -10.27 -1.03
C GLU A 8 -13.88 -8.85 -1.10
N TRP A 9 -13.94 -8.10 0.01
CA TRP A 9 -13.36 -6.76 0.11
C TRP A 9 -11.82 -6.76 -0.04
N LEU A 10 -11.14 -7.87 0.29
CA LEU A 10 -9.68 -7.94 0.27
C LEU A 10 -9.15 -7.75 -1.16
N THR A 11 -9.79 -8.38 -2.14
CA THR A 11 -9.42 -8.24 -3.56
C THR A 11 -9.51 -6.78 -4.02
N GLU A 12 -10.55 -6.06 -3.58
CA GLU A 12 -10.74 -4.66 -3.92
C GLU A 12 -9.62 -3.78 -3.30
N ARG A 13 -9.31 -3.98 -2.02
CA ARG A 13 -8.24 -3.26 -1.31
C ARG A 13 -6.85 -3.57 -1.90
N LEU A 14 -6.59 -4.82 -2.27
CA LEU A 14 -5.35 -5.20 -2.95
C LEU A 14 -5.25 -4.53 -4.33
N THR A 15 -6.34 -4.48 -5.08
CA THR A 15 -6.39 -3.79 -6.38
C THR A 15 -6.07 -2.29 -6.22
N GLN A 16 -6.63 -1.64 -5.19
CA GLN A 16 -6.31 -0.24 -4.86
C GLN A 16 -4.83 -0.06 -4.50
N THR A 17 -4.27 -0.97 -3.70
CA THR A 17 -2.84 -0.94 -3.32
C THR A 17 -1.92 -1.10 -4.54
N VAL A 18 -2.27 -2.00 -5.46
CA VAL A 18 -1.53 -2.20 -6.71
C VAL A 18 -1.59 -0.96 -7.58
N ALA A 19 -2.75 -0.29 -7.66
CA ALA A 19 -2.89 0.96 -8.40
C ALA A 19 -1.96 2.06 -7.85
N LEU A 20 -1.84 2.18 -6.52
CA LEU A 20 -0.92 3.12 -5.87
C LEU A 20 0.55 2.79 -6.20
N ALA A 21 0.95 1.52 -6.06
CA ALA A 21 2.32 1.10 -6.41
C ALA A 21 2.64 1.31 -7.89
N THR A 22 1.65 1.13 -8.77
CA THR A 22 1.79 1.34 -10.22
C THR A 22 1.96 2.82 -10.55
N ALA A 23 1.24 3.71 -9.86
CA ALA A 23 1.42 5.15 -10.01
C ALA A 23 2.86 5.59 -9.65
N GLU A 24 3.45 5.00 -8.60
CA GLU A 24 4.86 5.25 -8.26
C GLU A 24 5.81 4.82 -9.37
N VAL A 25 5.60 3.66 -10.00
CA VAL A 25 6.44 3.23 -11.15
C VAL A 25 6.39 4.25 -12.27
N HIS A 26 5.20 4.75 -12.62
CA HIS A 26 5.05 5.78 -13.65
C HIS A 26 5.73 7.11 -13.28
N ALA A 27 5.95 7.36 -11.99
CA ALA A 27 6.65 8.53 -11.47
C ALA A 27 8.16 8.27 -11.21
N ASP A 28 8.72 7.18 -11.76
CA ASP A 28 10.10 6.73 -11.50
C ASP A 28 10.39 6.45 -9.99
N GLY A 29 9.35 6.15 -9.21
CA GLY A 29 9.38 5.75 -7.81
C GLY A 29 9.65 4.25 -7.61
N ILE A 30 9.58 3.80 -6.35
CA ILE A 30 9.68 2.37 -6.01
C ILE A 30 8.26 1.81 -5.86
N PRO A 31 7.91 0.67 -6.50
CA PRO A 31 6.58 0.07 -6.46
C PRO A 31 6.27 -0.55 -5.09
N PHE A 32 6.12 0.27 -4.06
CA PHE A 32 5.81 -0.18 -2.72
C PHE A 32 4.74 0.73 -2.14
N ALA A 33 3.56 0.17 -1.93
CA ALA A 33 2.40 0.86 -1.41
C ALA A 33 1.72 0.00 -0.35
N GLY A 34 0.95 0.66 0.53
CA GLY A 34 0.18 0.01 1.56
C GLY A 34 -1.09 0.79 1.87
N LEU A 35 -2.05 0.10 2.47
CA LEU A 35 -3.25 0.71 3.05
C LEU A 35 -3.52 0.11 4.41
N VAL A 36 -4.19 0.89 5.25
CA VAL A 36 -4.75 0.45 6.52
C VAL A 36 -6.26 0.54 6.41
N ALA A 37 -6.95 -0.51 6.85
CA ALA A 37 -8.39 -0.53 6.94
C ALA A 37 -8.84 -0.96 8.34
N ASP A 38 -10.03 -0.52 8.75
CA ASP A 38 -10.67 -1.00 9.98
C ASP A 38 -11.36 -2.36 9.78
N ASP A 39 -12.04 -2.84 10.83
CA ASP A 39 -12.79 -4.09 10.82
C ASP A 39 -14.04 -4.08 9.92
N THR A 40 -14.47 -2.89 9.48
CA THR A 40 -15.52 -2.69 8.48
C THR A 40 -14.98 -2.61 7.05
N ALA A 41 -13.68 -2.84 6.87
CA ALA A 41 -12.92 -2.67 5.64
C ALA A 41 -12.85 -1.21 5.15
N THR A 42 -13.21 -0.21 5.97
CA THR A 42 -13.07 1.20 5.61
C THR A 42 -11.59 1.57 5.62
N VAL A 43 -11.10 2.19 4.53
CA VAL A 43 -9.70 2.63 4.43
C VAL A 43 -9.46 3.81 5.37
N LEU A 44 -8.59 3.61 6.36
CA LEU A 44 -8.18 4.62 7.32
C LEU A 44 -6.99 5.46 6.83
N GLY A 45 -6.19 4.90 5.90
CA GLY A 45 -5.05 5.59 5.32
C GLY A 45 -4.38 4.78 4.22
N THR A 46 -3.66 5.47 3.34
CA THR A 46 -2.86 4.86 2.28
C THR A 46 -1.48 5.49 2.24
N GLY A 47 -0.53 4.80 1.64
CA GLY A 47 0.82 5.32 1.53
C GLY A 47 1.64 4.62 0.47
N VAL A 48 2.76 5.26 0.14
CA VAL A 48 3.76 4.78 -0.81
C VAL A 48 5.17 4.97 -0.25
N ASN A 49 6.15 4.27 -0.81
CA ASN A 49 7.55 4.45 -0.44
C ASN A 49 8.12 5.76 -1.01
N GLN A 50 8.55 6.64 -0.11
CA GLN A 50 9.04 7.98 -0.44
C GLN A 50 10.57 8.11 -0.47
N VAL A 51 11.31 6.99 -0.44
CA VAL A 51 12.80 6.98 -0.32
C VAL A 51 13.53 7.72 -1.43
N ARG A 52 12.92 7.90 -2.61
CA ARG A 52 13.50 8.72 -3.69
C ARG A 52 13.20 10.21 -3.55
N ALA A 53 12.02 10.56 -3.04
CA ALA A 53 11.59 11.94 -2.86
C ALA A 53 12.26 12.60 -1.65
N HIS A 54 12.47 11.84 -0.57
CA HIS A 54 13.15 12.29 0.63
C HIS A 54 14.53 11.65 0.64
N ARG A 55 15.56 12.38 0.19
CA ARG A 55 16.98 11.94 0.17
C ARG A 55 17.59 11.68 1.56
N ASP A 56 16.76 11.37 2.56
CA ASP A 56 17.17 10.99 3.91
C ASP A 56 17.19 9.46 4.06
N PRO A 57 18.29 8.85 4.52
CA PRO A 57 18.25 7.49 5.03
C PRO A 57 17.72 7.54 6.48
N PRO A 58 16.81 6.67 6.95
CA PRO A 58 16.18 5.53 6.32
C PRO A 58 14.64 5.52 6.47
N THR A 59 13.96 4.95 5.49
CA THR A 59 12.96 3.92 5.78
C THR A 59 12.94 2.98 4.60
N LYS A 60 13.92 2.07 4.57
CA LYS A 60 14.05 1.08 3.49
C LYS A 60 12.78 0.21 3.30
N ASN A 61 11.89 0.15 4.30
CA ASN A 61 10.69 -0.68 4.30
C ASN A 61 9.41 0.01 4.86
N SER A 62 9.37 1.33 5.12
CA SER A 62 8.14 1.93 5.66
C SER A 62 7.33 2.64 4.58
N VAL A 63 6.07 2.24 4.46
CA VAL A 63 5.05 3.05 3.81
C VAL A 63 4.71 4.20 4.76
N LEU A 64 4.86 5.46 4.30
CA LEU A 64 4.30 6.60 5.03
C LEU A 64 2.82 6.68 4.70
N LEU A 65 1.97 6.38 5.67
CA LEU A 65 0.53 6.54 5.57
C LEU A 65 0.22 8.03 5.79
N LEU A 66 -0.38 8.69 4.80
CA LEU A 66 -0.84 10.08 4.89
C LEU A 66 -2.28 10.14 5.43
#